data_AF-A7SSC0-F1
#
_entry.id   AF-A7SSC0-F1
#
_cell.length_a   1.000
_cell.length_b   1.000
_cell.length_c   1.000
_cell.angle_alpha   90.00
_cell.angle_beta   90.00
_cell.angle_gamma   90.00
#
_symmetry.space_group_name_H-M   'P 1'
#
loop_
_entity.id
_entity.type
_entity.pdbx_description
1 polymer ?
#
loop_
_entity_poly.entity_id
_entity_poly.type
_entity_poly.pdbx_seq_one_letter_code
_entity_poly.pdbx_strand_id
1 'polypeptide(L)'
;ERVRKNFPETWLWTEENVNNVTGEKVITAQVPDTITSWYASAFAMSSTHGIGVAPSSSLTVFKPFFVSFTLPYSVIRGERVSVIVSVFNYLSQCLTIRINLAKSDFFELHSADNRSVCVCGNEAKSVQFTLTPKKLGPMPLRVRA
;
A
#
# COMPACT_ATOMS: atom_id res chain seq x y z
N GLU A 1 -1.95 9.25 14.91
CA GLU A 1 -2.17 8.19 13.90
C GLU A 1 -1.57 8.59 12.56
N ARG A 2 -0.89 7.68 11.84
CA ARG A 2 -0.14 7.97 10.60
C ARG A 2 -0.87 7.43 9.37
N VAL A 3 -1.13 8.29 8.38
CA VAL A 3 -1.68 7.89 7.08
C VAL A 3 -0.60 7.23 6.23
N ARG A 4 -0.94 6.06 5.67
CA ARG A 4 -0.09 5.31 4.74
C ARG A 4 -0.07 6.01 3.37
N LYS A 5 1.12 6.23 2.82
CA LYS A 5 1.31 6.97 1.57
C LYS A 5 2.44 6.44 0.68
N ASN A 6 3.36 5.65 1.23
CA ASN A 6 4.48 5.09 0.48
C ASN A 6 4.14 3.67 0.01
N PHE A 7 3.70 3.55 -1.25
CA PHE A 7 3.28 2.29 -1.88
C PHE A 7 4.12 1.99 -3.14
N PRO A 8 5.45 1.82 -3.01
CA PRO A 8 6.26 1.45 -4.17
C PRO A 8 5.97 0.00 -4.57
N GLU A 9 6.25 -0.33 -5.83
CA GLU A 9 6.24 -1.73 -6.30
C GLU A 9 7.58 -2.42 -6.04
N THR A 10 8.68 -1.65 -6.05
CA THR A 10 10.04 -2.11 -5.77
C THR A 10 10.69 -1.23 -4.71
N TRP A 11 11.50 -1.84 -3.84
CA TRP A 11 12.17 -1.15 -2.75
C TRP A 11 13.52 -1.80 -2.44
N LEU A 12 14.36 -1.11 -1.66
CA LEU A 12 15.67 -1.60 -1.23
C LEU A 12 16.61 -1.96 -2.41
N TRP A 13 16.75 -1.03 -3.36
CA TRP A 13 17.77 -1.13 -4.40
C TRP A 13 19.06 -0.48 -3.93
N THR A 14 19.96 -1.28 -3.37
CA THR A 14 21.22 -0.81 -2.75
C THR A 14 22.39 -1.68 -3.17
N GLU A 15 23.54 -1.04 -3.42
CA GLU A 15 24.82 -1.69 -3.61
C GLU A 15 25.65 -1.54 -2.34
N GLU A 16 26.18 -2.64 -1.81
CA GLU A 16 26.93 -2.65 -0.56
C GLU A 16 28.18 -3.50 -0.67
N ASN A 17 29.28 -3.01 -0.10
CA ASN A 17 30.49 -3.80 0.05
C ASN A 17 30.39 -4.68 1.30
N VAL A 18 30.65 -5.97 1.10
CA VAL A 18 30.71 -6.96 2.19
C VAL A 18 32.04 -6.78 2.94
N ASN A 19 32.03 -6.98 4.25
CA ASN A 19 33.27 -6.95 5.04
C ASN A 19 34.19 -8.09 4.62
N ASN A 20 35.43 -7.76 4.22
CA ASN A 20 36.41 -8.75 3.74
C ASN A 20 36.86 -9.77 4.80
N VAL A 21 36.73 -9.45 6.08
CA VAL A 21 37.15 -10.32 7.19
C VAL A 21 36.01 -11.22 7.63
N THR A 22 34.81 -10.66 7.83
CA THR A 22 33.66 -11.42 8.35
C THR A 22 32.79 -12.03 7.25
N GLY A 23 32.87 -11.53 6.01
CA GLY A 23 31.99 -11.95 4.93
C GLY A 23 30.53 -11.48 5.10
N GLU A 24 30.28 -10.52 5.99
CA GLU A 24 28.93 -10.10 6.37
C GLU A 24 28.69 -8.61 6.17
N LYS A 25 27.42 -8.27 5.89
CA LYS A 25 26.91 -6.90 5.84
C LYS A 25 25.47 -6.88 6.34
N VAL A 26 25.19 -5.98 7.28
CA VAL A 26 23.83 -5.73 7.80
C VAL A 26 23.27 -4.48 7.15
N ILE A 27 22.07 -4.59 6.58
CA ILE A 27 21.33 -3.48 5.99
C ILE A 27 20.11 -3.19 6.85
N THR A 28 20.00 -1.96 7.35
CA THR A 28 18.83 -1.49 8.09
C THR A 28 18.01 -0.57 7.20
N ALA A 29 16.76 -0.94 6.95
CA ALA A 29 15.84 -0.16 6.13
C ALA A 29 14.44 -0.15 6.73
N GLN A 30 13.68 0.91 6.46
CA GLN A 30 12.30 1.05 6.90
C GLN A 30 11.34 0.48 5.85
N VAL A 31 10.50 -0.45 6.27
CA VAL A 31 9.49 -1.08 5.39
C VAL A 31 8.47 -0.10 4.83
N PRO A 32 8.04 -0.22 3.55
CA PRO A 32 7.07 0.69 2.96
C PRO A 32 5.70 0.47 3.60
N ASP A 33 4.77 1.38 3.33
CA ASP A 33 3.45 1.32 3.96
C ASP A 33 2.53 0.25 3.31
N THR A 34 2.99 -0.45 2.27
CA THR A 34 2.28 -1.54 1.60
C THR A 34 2.15 -2.76 2.51
N ILE A 35 0.92 -3.21 2.75
CA ILE A 35 0.60 -4.42 3.50
C ILE A 35 0.61 -5.57 2.49
N THR A 36 1.77 -6.20 2.33
CA THR A 36 2.02 -7.25 1.34
C THR A 36 3.18 -8.13 1.81
N SER A 37 3.45 -9.20 1.07
CA SER A 37 4.69 -9.95 1.16
C SER A 37 5.71 -9.37 0.20
N TRP A 38 6.83 -8.89 0.74
CA TRP A 38 7.99 -8.47 -0.02
C TRP A 38 8.89 -9.66 -0.29
N TYR A 39 9.49 -9.71 -1.50
CA TYR A 39 10.47 -10.71 -1.87
C TYR A 39 11.80 -10.01 -2.13
N ALA A 40 12.81 -10.37 -1.35
CA ALA A 40 14.16 -9.88 -1.47
C ALA A 40 14.98 -10.82 -2.36
N SER A 41 15.72 -10.22 -3.29
CA SER A 41 16.69 -10.89 -4.16
C SER A 41 18.01 -10.16 -4.04
N ALA A 42 19.11 -10.91 -4.02
CA ALA A 42 20.45 -10.37 -3.91
C ALA A 42 21.40 -11.13 -4.84
N PHE A 43 22.36 -10.41 -5.39
CA PHE A 43 23.49 -10.99 -6.13
C PHE A 43 24.77 -10.30 -5.67
N ALA A 44 25.88 -11.02 -5.74
CA ALA A 44 27.19 -10.55 -5.33
C ALA A 44 28.20 -10.81 -6.45
N MET A 45 29.20 -9.94 -6.56
CA MET A 45 30.31 -10.08 -7.49
C MET A 45 31.62 -10.14 -6.72
N SER A 46 32.50 -11.05 -7.12
CA SER A 46 33.82 -11.26 -6.54
C SER A 46 34.84 -11.43 -7.66
N SER A 47 36.02 -10.82 -7.53
CA SER A 47 37.11 -11.00 -8.50
C SER A 47 37.63 -12.43 -8.55
N THR A 48 37.49 -13.20 -7.46
CA THR A 48 37.99 -14.58 -7.37
C THR A 48 36.89 -15.63 -7.61
N HIS A 49 35.64 -15.34 -7.24
CA HIS A 49 34.53 -16.29 -7.33
C HIS A 49 33.50 -15.97 -8.43
N GLY A 50 33.66 -14.86 -9.15
CA GLY A 50 32.70 -14.43 -10.16
C GLY A 50 31.40 -13.92 -9.56
N ILE A 51 30.26 -14.28 -10.15
CA ILE A 51 28.93 -13.86 -9.70
C ILE A 51 28.23 -14.95 -8.89
N GLY A 52 27.63 -14.57 -7.78
CA GLY A 52 26.75 -15.42 -6.98
C GLY A 52 25.36 -14.82 -6.89
N VAL A 53 24.32 -15.65 -7.00
CA VAL A 53 22.92 -15.24 -6.82
C VAL A 53 22.37 -15.95 -5.58
N ALA A 54 21.83 -15.17 -4.65
CA ALA A 54 21.24 -15.71 -3.43
C ALA A 54 19.81 -16.23 -3.68
N PRO A 55 19.37 -17.27 -2.97
CA PRO A 55 17.96 -17.65 -2.90
C PRO A 55 17.09 -16.47 -2.44
N SER A 56 15.86 -16.40 -2.96
CA SER A 56 14.92 -15.36 -2.54
C SER A 56 14.49 -15.54 -1.08
N SER A 57 14.40 -14.42 -0.37
CA SER A 57 13.88 -14.35 1.01
C SER A 57 12.61 -13.52 1.02
N SER A 58 11.67 -13.81 1.93
CA SER A 58 10.40 -13.06 2.00
C SER A 58 10.18 -12.37 3.35
N LEU A 59 9.49 -11.23 3.31
CA LEU A 59 9.08 -10.46 4.48
C LEU A 59 7.61 -10.07 4.36
N THR A 60 6.77 -10.60 5.25
CA THR A 60 5.34 -10.29 5.26
C THR A 60 5.05 -9.10 6.17
N VAL A 61 4.50 -8.03 5.60
CA VAL A 61 4.01 -6.86 6.34
C VAL A 61 2.53 -7.01 6.56
N PHE A 62 2.12 -7.02 7.83
CA PHE A 62 0.73 -7.24 8.19
C PHE A 62 0.23 -6.22 9.21
N LYS A 63 -1.03 -5.82 9.07
CA LYS A 63 -1.79 -5.12 10.11
C LYS A 63 -3.15 -5.82 10.27
N PRO A 64 -3.61 -6.04 11.50
CA PRO A 64 -4.88 -6.72 11.74
C PRO A 64 -6.10 -5.89 11.31
N PHE A 65 -5.94 -4.58 11.14
CA PHE A 65 -6.99 -3.68 10.68
C PHE A 65 -6.41 -2.63 9.73
N PHE A 66 -6.98 -2.51 8.54
CA PHE A 66 -6.59 -1.49 7.56
C PHE A 66 -7.66 -1.24 6.50
N VAL A 67 -7.51 -0.12 5.82
CA VAL A 67 -8.31 0.25 4.65
C VAL A 67 -7.44 0.28 3.40
N SER A 68 -7.99 -0.18 2.28
CA SER A 68 -7.34 -0.18 0.98
C SER A 68 -8.24 0.43 -0.08
N PHE A 69 -7.64 1.06 -1.08
CA PHE A 69 -8.35 1.46 -2.28
C PHE A 69 -8.19 0.38 -3.36
N THR A 70 -9.24 0.16 -4.13
CA THR A 70 -9.18 -0.52 -5.43
C THR A 70 -9.40 0.55 -6.49
N LEU A 71 -8.32 0.97 -7.13
CA LEU A 71 -8.32 2.04 -8.12
C LEU A 71 -8.08 1.48 -9.53
N PRO A 72 -8.78 1.99 -10.55
CA PRO A 72 -8.36 1.78 -11.92
C PRO A 72 -7.00 2.46 -12.15
N TYR A 73 -6.25 1.98 -13.15
CA TYR A 73 -4.97 2.56 -13.53
C TYR A 73 -5.07 4.05 -13.89
N SER A 74 -6.15 4.44 -14.58
CA SER A 74 -6.42 5.82 -14.95
C SER A 74 -7.92 6.09 -15.07
N VAL A 75 -8.28 7.37 -15.09
CA VAL A 75 -9.66 7.86 -15.22
C VAL A 75 -9.70 9.06 -16.16
N ILE A 76 -10.82 9.27 -16.84
CA ILE A 76 -11.01 10.37 -17.76
C ILE A 76 -11.61 11.57 -17.03
N ARG A 77 -11.04 12.76 -17.28
CA ARG A 77 -11.55 14.02 -16.70
C ARG A 77 -12.99 14.28 -17.16
N GLY A 78 -13.87 14.61 -16.23
CA GLY A 78 -15.28 14.89 -16.50
C GLY A 78 -16.19 13.65 -16.46
N GLU A 79 -15.63 12.43 -16.44
CA GLU A 79 -16.43 11.21 -16.31
C GLU A 79 -16.77 10.89 -14.86
N ARG A 80 -17.90 10.20 -14.65
CA ARG A 80 -18.26 9.67 -13.33
C ARG A 80 -17.57 8.34 -13.14
N VAL A 81 -16.72 8.28 -12.12
CA VAL A 81 -15.96 7.08 -11.76
C VAL A 81 -16.32 6.64 -10.36
N SER A 82 -16.20 5.34 -10.14
CA SER A 82 -16.49 4.72 -8.86
C SER A 82 -15.21 4.21 -8.24
N VAL A 83 -14.84 4.78 -7.10
CA VAL A 83 -13.69 4.35 -6.31
C VAL A 83 -14.18 3.45 -5.20
N ILE A 84 -13.61 2.25 -5.12
CA ILE A 84 -13.94 1.26 -4.09
C ILE A 84 -12.94 1.38 -2.96
N VAL A 85 -13.45 1.48 -1.73
CA VAL A 85 -12.66 1.41 -0.50
C VAL A 85 -13.07 0.15 0.25
N SER A 86 -12.10 -0.71 0.52
CA SER A 86 -12.29 -1.94 1.28
C SER A 86 -11.67 -1.80 2.67
N VAL A 87 -12.41 -2.24 3.68
CA VAL A 87 -11.94 -2.34 5.07
C VAL A 87 -11.75 -3.81 5.39
N PHE A 88 -10.57 -4.14 5.90
CA PHE A 88 -10.20 -5.48 6.31
C PHE A 88 -10.12 -5.53 7.84
N ASN A 89 -10.87 -6.46 8.44
CA ASN A 89 -10.87 -6.69 9.88
C ASN A 89 -10.45 -8.13 10.17
N TYR A 90 -9.18 -8.33 10.52
CA TYR A 90 -8.64 -9.61 10.96
C TYR A 90 -8.68 -9.78 12.50
N LEU A 91 -9.40 -8.92 13.21
CA LEU A 91 -9.70 -9.11 14.63
C LEU A 91 -10.85 -10.13 14.77
N SER A 92 -11.12 -10.58 15.99
CA SER A 92 -12.21 -11.53 16.28
C SER A 92 -13.59 -10.88 16.42
N GLN A 93 -13.65 -9.57 16.62
CA GLN A 93 -14.87 -8.84 16.98
C GLN A 93 -15.49 -8.09 15.80
N CYS A 94 -16.81 -7.87 15.83
CA CYS A 94 -17.48 -7.00 14.89
C CYS A 94 -17.32 -5.52 15.27
N LEU A 95 -16.90 -4.71 14.31
CA LEU A 95 -16.64 -3.29 14.48
C LEU A 95 -17.53 -2.47 13.54
N THR A 96 -18.16 -1.42 14.09
CA THR A 96 -18.81 -0.40 13.26
C THR A 96 -17.78 0.67 12.92
N ILE A 97 -17.42 0.74 11.64
CA ILE A 97 -16.32 1.56 11.14
C ILE A 97 -16.89 2.69 10.29
N ARG A 98 -16.40 3.92 10.52
CA ARG A 98 -16.81 5.10 9.75
C ARG A 98 -15.71 5.48 8.77
N ILE A 99 -15.90 5.11 7.52
CA ILE A 99 -14.99 5.44 6.42
C ILE A 99 -15.29 6.86 5.96
N ASN A 100 -14.27 7.72 5.91
CA ASN A 100 -14.35 9.09 5.41
C ASN A 100 -13.36 9.33 4.27
N LEU A 101 -13.88 9.69 3.10
CA LEU A 101 -13.10 10.14 1.96
C LEU A 101 -12.91 11.66 2.05
N ALA A 102 -11.66 12.11 2.09
CA ALA A 102 -11.34 13.53 2.21
C ALA A 102 -11.70 14.27 0.91
N LYS A 103 -12.36 15.43 1.05
CA LYS A 103 -12.64 16.34 -0.06
C LYS A 103 -11.36 16.96 -0.61
N SER A 104 -11.36 17.28 -1.90
CA SER A 104 -10.20 17.80 -2.62
C SER A 104 -10.64 18.55 -3.87
N ASP A 105 -9.91 19.58 -4.28
CA ASP A 105 -10.21 20.36 -5.49
C ASP A 105 -9.91 19.59 -6.80
N PHE A 106 -9.34 18.40 -6.70
CA PHE A 106 -9.04 17.55 -7.85
C PHE A 106 -10.28 16.82 -8.38
N PHE A 107 -11.35 16.68 -7.59
CA PHE A 107 -12.56 15.97 -8.00
C PHE A 107 -13.83 16.57 -7.38
N GLU A 108 -14.97 16.29 -8.00
CA GLU A 108 -16.27 16.46 -7.40
C GLU A 108 -16.73 15.16 -6.78
N LEU A 109 -17.18 15.17 -5.53
CA LEU A 109 -17.77 14.00 -4.90
C LEU A 109 -19.29 14.04 -5.05
N HIS A 110 -19.87 12.99 -5.64
CA HIS A 110 -21.32 12.85 -5.84
C HIS A 110 -21.99 11.98 -4.77
N SER A 111 -21.22 11.18 -4.04
CA SER A 111 -21.69 10.39 -2.89
C SER A 111 -21.48 11.15 -1.57
N ALA A 112 -22.08 10.63 -0.48
CA ALA A 112 -21.70 11.07 0.86
C ALA A 112 -20.18 10.91 1.08
N ASP A 113 -19.57 11.88 1.77
CA ASP A 113 -18.13 11.88 2.10
C ASP A 113 -17.77 10.89 3.21
N ASN A 114 -18.78 10.31 3.87
CA ASN A 114 -18.62 9.29 4.87
C ASN A 114 -19.62 8.15 4.67
N ARG A 115 -19.19 6.95 5.06
CA ARG A 115 -19.98 5.72 5.04
C ARG A 115 -19.68 4.94 6.31
N SER A 116 -20.72 4.49 6.99
CA SER A 116 -20.58 3.58 8.12
C SER A 116 -20.86 2.15 7.68
N VAL A 117 -20.01 1.22 8.08
CA VAL A 117 -20.16 -0.21 7.77
C VAL A 117 -19.81 -1.03 9.01
N CYS A 118 -20.63 -2.04 9.32
CA CYS A 118 -20.29 -3.02 10.35
C CYS A 118 -19.51 -4.16 9.70
N VAL A 119 -18.26 -4.36 10.11
CA VAL A 119 -17.36 -5.42 9.58
C VAL A 119 -17.07 -6.39 10.72
N CYS A 120 -17.48 -7.64 10.54
CA CYS A 120 -17.24 -8.69 11.54
C CYS A 120 -15.80 -9.19 11.52
N GLY A 121 -15.47 -10.03 12.50
CA GLY A 121 -14.13 -10.57 12.61
C GLY A 121 -13.76 -11.48 11.45
N ASN A 122 -12.51 -11.41 11.01
CA ASN A 122 -12.00 -12.06 9.81
C ASN A 122 -12.82 -11.80 8.53
N GLU A 123 -13.41 -10.61 8.42
CA GLU A 123 -14.22 -10.19 7.29
C GLU A 123 -13.60 -8.96 6.59
N ALA A 124 -13.92 -8.80 5.31
CA ALA A 124 -13.68 -7.57 4.58
C ALA A 124 -14.99 -7.05 3.97
N LYS A 125 -15.23 -5.74 4.07
CA LYS A 125 -16.36 -5.08 3.40
C LYS A 125 -15.89 -3.89 2.60
N SER A 126 -16.62 -3.63 1.52
CA SER A 126 -16.29 -2.56 0.59
C SER A 126 -17.42 -1.54 0.52
N VAL A 127 -17.04 -0.28 0.37
CA VAL A 127 -17.95 0.84 0.09
C VAL A 127 -17.49 1.55 -1.17
N GLN A 128 -18.44 2.17 -1.87
CA GLN A 128 -18.18 2.86 -3.12
C GLN A 128 -18.38 4.36 -2.95
N PHE A 129 -17.43 5.13 -3.47
CA PHE A 129 -17.50 6.59 -3.58
C PHE A 129 -17.54 6.96 -5.07
N THR A 130 -18.58 7.69 -5.46
CA THR A 130 -18.75 8.15 -6.84
C THR A 130 -18.21 9.57 -6.95
N LEU A 131 -17.25 9.78 -7.83
CA LEU A 131 -16.60 11.08 -8.02
C LEU A 131 -16.39 11.41 -9.51
N THR A 132 -16.19 12.69 -9.80
CA THR A 132 -15.85 13.19 -11.13
C THR A 132 -14.51 13.93 -11.09
N PRO A 133 -13.47 13.46 -11.79
CA PRO A 133 -12.18 14.16 -11.81
C PRO A 133 -12.28 15.52 -12.53
N LYS A 134 -11.69 16.56 -11.93
CA LYS A 134 -11.68 17.96 -12.44
C LYS A 134 -10.36 18.37 -13.08
N LYS A 135 -9.23 17.90 -12.53
CA LYS A 135 -7.88 18.29 -12.95
C LYS A 135 -7.18 17.13 -13.67
N LEU A 136 -6.26 17.45 -14.58
CA LEU A 136 -5.39 16.46 -15.23
C LEU A 136 -4.17 16.17 -14.35
N GLY A 137 -3.56 15.00 -14.55
CA GLY A 137 -2.41 14.52 -13.80
C GLY A 137 -2.78 13.70 -12.56
N PRO A 138 -1.82 13.42 -11.67
CA PRO A 138 -2.05 12.64 -10.47
C PRO A 138 -3.13 13.26 -9.56
N MET A 139 -4.14 12.46 -9.23
CA MET A 139 -5.22 12.85 -8.33
C MET A 139 -5.07 12.13 -6.99
N PRO A 140 -4.51 12.79 -5.94
CA PRO A 140 -4.34 12.16 -4.65
C PRO A 140 -5.69 11.94 -3.97
N LEU A 141 -5.95 10.69 -3.56
CA LEU A 141 -7.10 10.29 -2.77
C LEU A 141 -6.66 9.99 -1.33
N ARG A 142 -7.49 10.37 -0.35
CA ARG A 142 -7.19 10.13 1.07
C ARG A 142 -8.44 9.63 1.78
N VAL A 143 -8.31 8.48 2.45
CA VAL A 143 -9.37 7.89 3.26
C VAL A 143 -8.90 7.71 4.71
N ARG A 144 -9.85 7.81 5.65
CA ARG A 144 -9.69 7.48 7.08
C ARG A 144 -10.85 6.61 7.51
N ALA A 145 -10.64 5.75 8.51
CA ALA A 145 -11.63 4.82 9.02
C ALA A 145 -11.49 4.67 10.53
#